data_AF-A0A2N9NBL1-F1
#
_entry.id   AF-A0A2N9NBL1-F1
#
_cell.length_a   1.000
_cell.length_b   1.000
_cell.length_c   1.000
_cell.angle_alpha   90.00
_cell.angle_beta   90.00
_cell.angle_gamma   90.00
#
_symmetry.space_group_name_H-M   'P 1'
#
loop_
_entity.id
_entity.type
_entity.pdbx_description
1 polymer ?
#
loop_
_entity_poly.entity_id
_entity_poly.type
_entity_poly.pdbx_seq_one_letter_code
_entity_poly.pdbx_strand_id
1 'polypeptide(L)'
;MFPVTFPGMKSFLIRAAVFAAASVAIALFSLAQPPAQPQARRLILKDGSYQSVTKYEIHGDRVRYFSAERGEWEEVPKALIDWDATDKFEQGREQGKLGPEAVELDKELEAERKAEQARSPQVAPGLHLPDEGGIFLLDTYQNLPELSELQQSGTDLDKNTKSNILRSTINPLAGARQTIELPGTHAKIQAHTTVPSLYINIDADQGGQNPGASATVQAKGEPPPLAPTDRFKIIRIEVKGGKRVAGAVKIAVTGKMKTDERFVAATVTIMTGGWVKLTPTEPLAAGEYAVAEMLGKEGINLYVWDFGVNPAAPANASTWKPDPKEAPPKTDQPTDLEKREKP
;
A
#
# COMPACT_ATOMS: atom_id res chain seq x y z
N MET A 1 47.84 -34.55 46.67
CA MET A 1 47.86 -35.98 46.30
C MET A 1 46.51 -36.29 45.66
N PHE A 2 46.54 -37.06 44.58
CA PHE A 2 45.46 -37.45 43.64
C PHE A 2 45.21 -36.53 42.42
N PRO A 3 44.99 -37.13 41.23
CA PRO A 3 45.52 -36.63 39.97
C PRO A 3 44.46 -36.20 38.96
N VAL A 4 44.94 -35.48 37.95
CA VAL A 4 44.25 -35.13 36.71
C VAL A 4 44.05 -36.37 35.84
N THR A 5 42.84 -36.55 35.30
CA THR A 5 42.56 -37.45 34.17
C THR A 5 41.56 -36.81 33.20
N PHE A 6 42.00 -36.58 31.96
CA PHE A 6 41.13 -36.38 30.79
C PHE A 6 40.56 -37.72 30.30
N PRO A 7 39.33 -37.72 29.79
CA PRO A 7 39.11 -38.17 28.41
C PRO A 7 38.16 -37.19 27.68
N GLY A 8 38.24 -36.93 26.39
CA GLY A 8 38.50 -37.88 25.32
C GLY A 8 37.36 -37.74 24.30
N MET A 9 37.57 -36.83 23.35
CA MET A 9 36.83 -36.58 22.13
C MET A 9 36.35 -37.88 21.46
N LYS A 10 35.04 -38.02 21.22
CA LYS A 10 34.45 -38.98 20.25
C LYS A 10 32.97 -38.68 19.98
N SER A 11 32.62 -38.71 18.69
CA SER A 11 31.27 -38.72 18.10
C SER A 11 30.61 -37.38 17.76
N PHE A 12 31.35 -36.53 17.04
CA PHE A 12 30.79 -35.51 16.13
C PHE A 12 30.26 -36.13 14.82
N LEU A 13 29.62 -37.30 14.87
CA LEU A 13 29.21 -38.07 13.69
C LEU A 13 27.84 -38.75 13.83
N ILE A 14 26.89 -38.14 14.56
CA ILE A 14 25.50 -38.61 14.59
C ILE A 14 24.53 -37.42 14.50
N ARG A 15 24.70 -36.53 13.51
CA ARG A 15 23.69 -35.51 13.17
C ARG A 15 23.58 -35.19 11.68
N ALA A 16 24.10 -36.06 10.80
CA ALA A 16 24.10 -35.85 9.35
C ALA A 16 23.29 -36.88 8.55
N ALA A 17 22.51 -37.76 9.21
CA ALA A 17 21.78 -38.83 8.53
C ALA A 17 20.24 -38.75 8.64
N VAL A 18 19.68 -37.75 9.33
CA VAL A 18 18.21 -37.60 9.47
C VAL A 18 17.64 -36.45 8.62
N PHE A 19 18.48 -35.53 8.14
CA PHE A 19 18.00 -34.45 7.26
C PHE A 19 18.12 -34.73 5.76
N ALA A 20 18.86 -35.77 5.34
CA ALA A 20 18.95 -36.15 3.92
C ALA A 20 17.76 -36.99 3.42
N ALA A 21 16.92 -37.52 4.31
CA ALA A 21 15.73 -38.30 3.94
C ALA A 21 14.44 -37.46 3.84
N ALA A 22 14.43 -36.24 4.38
CA ALA A 22 13.27 -35.33 4.33
C ALA A 22 13.29 -34.40 3.10
N SER A 23 14.44 -34.21 2.45
CA SER A 23 14.59 -33.33 1.27
C SER A 23 14.27 -34.04 -0.06
N VAL A 24 14.37 -35.38 -0.10
CA VAL A 24 14.04 -36.17 -1.31
C VAL A 24 12.54 -36.46 -1.42
N ALA A 25 11.81 -36.44 -0.30
CA ALA A 25 10.36 -36.68 -0.30
C ALA A 25 9.53 -35.47 -0.76
N ILE A 26 10.07 -34.24 -0.68
CA ILE A 26 9.38 -33.02 -1.14
C ILE A 26 9.70 -32.70 -2.61
N ALA A 27 10.87 -33.10 -3.12
CA ALA A 27 11.22 -32.95 -4.53
C ALA A 27 10.50 -33.96 -5.45
N LEU A 28 9.96 -35.06 -4.92
CA LEU A 28 9.18 -36.05 -5.68
C LEU A 28 7.66 -35.77 -5.68
N PHE A 29 7.18 -34.82 -4.88
CA PHE A 29 5.76 -34.40 -4.89
C PHE A 29 5.46 -33.26 -5.87
N SER A 30 6.49 -32.64 -6.49
CA SER A 30 6.32 -31.53 -7.44
C SER A 30 6.35 -31.94 -8.91
N LEU A 31 6.48 -33.25 -9.23
CA LEU A 31 6.40 -33.78 -10.59
C LEU A 31 5.10 -34.55 -10.89
N ALA A 32 4.23 -34.71 -9.90
CA ALA A 32 2.85 -35.11 -10.18
C ALA A 32 2.08 -33.86 -10.62
N GLN A 33 2.20 -33.49 -11.89
CA GLN A 33 1.12 -32.72 -12.51
C GLN A 33 -0.15 -33.55 -12.25
N PRO A 34 -1.22 -32.98 -11.65
CA PRO A 34 -2.50 -33.66 -11.69
C PRO A 34 -2.74 -34.03 -13.15
N PRO A 35 -3.23 -35.25 -13.46
CA PRO A 35 -3.58 -35.57 -14.84
C PRO A 35 -4.43 -34.40 -15.32
N ALA A 36 -4.02 -33.76 -16.43
CA ALA A 36 -4.77 -32.66 -17.01
C ALA A 36 -6.22 -33.12 -17.05
N GLN A 37 -7.06 -32.55 -16.18
CA GLN A 37 -8.43 -33.00 -16.12
C GLN A 37 -8.95 -32.79 -17.55
N PRO A 38 -9.45 -33.83 -18.22
CA PRO A 38 -9.96 -33.67 -19.57
C PRO A 38 -11.00 -32.57 -19.46
N GLN A 39 -10.70 -31.40 -20.04
CA GLN A 39 -11.56 -30.23 -19.93
C GLN A 39 -12.95 -30.68 -20.33
N ALA A 40 -13.90 -30.59 -19.39
CA ALA A 40 -15.22 -31.14 -19.59
C ALA A 40 -15.82 -30.56 -20.88
N ARG A 41 -16.32 -31.44 -21.73
CA ARG A 41 -17.08 -31.05 -22.92
C ARG A 41 -18.39 -30.43 -22.46
N ARG A 42 -19.04 -29.66 -23.32
CA ARG A 42 -20.35 -29.07 -23.01
C ARG A 42 -21.35 -29.50 -24.07
N LEU A 43 -22.50 -30.03 -23.65
CA LEU A 43 -23.68 -30.11 -24.51
C LEU A 43 -24.48 -28.82 -24.29
N ILE A 44 -24.47 -27.93 -25.28
CA ILE A 44 -25.16 -26.64 -25.20
C ILE A 44 -26.63 -26.85 -25.57
N LEU A 45 -27.54 -26.38 -24.73
CA LEU A 45 -28.98 -26.45 -24.95
C LEU A 45 -29.47 -25.19 -25.68
N LYS A 46 -30.60 -25.31 -26.37
CA LYS A 46 -31.19 -24.20 -27.15
C LYS A 46 -31.65 -23.00 -26.33
N ASP A 47 -31.80 -23.17 -25.02
CA ASP A 47 -32.10 -22.07 -24.08
C ASP A 47 -30.83 -21.34 -23.60
N GLY A 48 -29.64 -21.75 -24.06
CA GLY A 48 -28.34 -21.18 -23.72
C GLY A 48 -27.69 -21.82 -22.48
N SER A 49 -28.39 -22.68 -21.75
CA SER A 49 -27.78 -23.47 -20.68
C SER A 49 -26.89 -24.60 -21.25
N TYR A 50 -26.08 -25.25 -20.42
CA TYR A 50 -25.25 -26.36 -20.87
C TYR A 50 -25.18 -27.49 -19.84
N GLN A 51 -24.96 -28.71 -20.34
CA GLN A 51 -24.58 -29.86 -19.51
C GLN A 51 -23.07 -30.07 -19.62
N SER A 52 -22.38 -30.12 -18.49
CA SER A 52 -20.95 -30.45 -18.42
C SER A 52 -20.78 -31.97 -18.52
N VAL A 53 -20.08 -32.45 -19.56
CA VAL A 53 -20.03 -33.89 -19.90
C VAL A 53 -18.60 -34.35 -20.17
N THR A 54 -18.30 -35.61 -19.85
CA THR A 54 -17.03 -36.24 -20.24
C THR A 54 -17.16 -37.01 -21.57
N LYS A 55 -18.33 -37.61 -21.82
CA LYS A 55 -18.68 -38.33 -23.05
C LYS A 55 -20.19 -38.37 -23.24
N TYR A 56 -20.64 -38.57 -24.48
CA TYR A 56 -22.04 -38.75 -24.82
C TYR A 56 -22.23 -39.71 -26.00
N GLU A 57 -23.43 -40.30 -26.08
CA GLU A 57 -23.87 -41.23 -27.11
C GLU A 57 -25.28 -40.82 -27.59
N ILE A 58 -25.50 -40.86 -28.90
CA ILE A 58 -26.81 -40.52 -29.49
C ILE A 58 -27.60 -41.83 -29.69
N HIS A 59 -28.73 -41.95 -29.00
CA HIS A 59 -29.65 -43.08 -29.03
C HIS A 59 -30.98 -42.64 -29.63
N GLY A 60 -31.08 -42.64 -30.96
CA GLY A 60 -32.28 -42.22 -31.66
C GLY A 60 -32.63 -40.75 -31.43
N ASP A 61 -33.73 -40.49 -30.71
CA ASP A 61 -34.23 -39.16 -30.35
C ASP A 61 -33.66 -38.63 -29.02
N ARG A 62 -32.84 -39.42 -28.32
CA ARG A 62 -32.20 -39.05 -27.05
C ARG A 62 -30.68 -39.04 -27.15
N VAL A 63 -30.06 -38.22 -26.32
CA VAL A 63 -28.61 -38.19 -26.09
C VAL A 63 -28.37 -38.62 -24.66
N ARG A 64 -27.65 -39.72 -24.50
CA ARG A 64 -27.20 -40.23 -23.21
C ARG A 64 -25.79 -39.70 -22.96
N TYR A 65 -25.56 -38.99 -21.86
CA TYR A 65 -24.27 -38.37 -21.56
C TYR A 65 -23.81 -38.68 -20.15
N PHE A 66 -22.50 -38.70 -19.92
CA PHE A 66 -21.91 -38.89 -18.59
C PHE A 66 -21.57 -37.53 -18.00
N SER A 67 -22.34 -37.12 -16.98
CA SER A 67 -22.20 -35.83 -16.31
C SER A 67 -20.82 -35.70 -15.67
N ALA A 68 -20.08 -34.66 -16.02
CA ALA A 68 -18.78 -34.37 -15.44
C ALA A 68 -18.89 -33.89 -13.98
N GLU A 69 -20.04 -33.36 -13.59
CA GLU A 69 -20.30 -32.88 -12.22
C GLU A 69 -20.78 -34.01 -11.31
N ARG A 70 -21.71 -34.84 -11.80
CA ARG A 70 -22.37 -35.87 -11.00
C ARG A 70 -21.73 -37.25 -11.12
N GLY A 71 -20.91 -37.49 -12.15
CA GLY A 71 -20.27 -38.79 -12.35
C GLY A 71 -21.26 -39.91 -12.70
N GLU A 72 -22.42 -39.56 -13.26
CA GLU A 72 -23.50 -40.50 -13.60
C GLU A 72 -23.96 -40.31 -15.05
N TRP A 73 -24.64 -41.33 -15.59
CA TRP A 73 -25.26 -41.26 -16.91
C TRP A 73 -26.63 -40.60 -16.84
N GLU A 74 -26.85 -39.59 -17.66
CA GLU A 74 -28.08 -38.83 -17.78
C GLU A 74 -28.56 -38.81 -19.23
N GLU A 75 -29.82 -38.41 -19.46
CA GLU A 75 -30.40 -38.34 -20.80
C GLU A 75 -31.07 -36.99 -21.05
N VAL A 76 -30.91 -36.50 -22.28
CA VAL A 76 -31.59 -35.30 -22.78
C VAL A 76 -32.13 -35.55 -24.20
N PRO A 77 -33.31 -35.03 -24.57
CA PRO A 77 -33.78 -35.09 -25.95
C PRO A 77 -32.80 -34.43 -26.92
N LYS A 78 -32.50 -35.10 -28.04
CA LYS A 78 -31.61 -34.61 -29.10
C LYS A 78 -32.05 -33.25 -29.65
N ALA A 79 -33.35 -33.00 -29.67
CA ALA A 79 -33.96 -31.77 -30.19
C ALA A 79 -33.72 -30.53 -29.30
N LEU A 80 -33.34 -30.72 -28.03
CA LEU A 80 -33.06 -29.63 -27.09
C LEU A 80 -31.60 -29.17 -27.13
N ILE A 81 -30.70 -29.96 -27.71
CA ILE A 81 -29.30 -29.59 -27.88
C ILE A 81 -29.17 -28.66 -29.10
N ASP A 82 -28.45 -27.56 -28.89
CA ASP A 82 -27.91 -26.73 -29.96
C ASP A 82 -26.57 -27.34 -30.41
N TRP A 83 -26.64 -28.12 -31.49
CA TRP A 83 -25.47 -28.82 -32.04
C TRP A 83 -24.46 -27.85 -32.66
N ASP A 84 -24.93 -26.76 -33.28
CA ASP A 84 -24.05 -25.75 -33.88
C ASP A 84 -23.21 -25.07 -32.79
N ALA A 85 -23.83 -24.72 -31.66
CA ALA A 85 -23.14 -24.15 -30.51
C ALA A 85 -22.21 -25.16 -29.83
N THR A 86 -22.67 -26.41 -29.66
CA THR A 86 -21.89 -27.50 -29.07
C THR A 86 -20.61 -27.80 -29.86
N ASP A 87 -20.73 -27.92 -31.18
CA ASP A 87 -19.59 -28.20 -32.07
C ASP A 87 -18.62 -27.02 -32.10
N LYS A 88 -19.13 -25.79 -32.11
CA LYS A 88 -18.30 -24.58 -32.04
C LYS A 88 -17.51 -24.50 -30.74
N PHE A 89 -18.11 -24.91 -29.61
CA PHE A 89 -17.41 -24.97 -28.33
C PHE A 89 -16.31 -26.05 -28.33
N GLU A 90 -16.61 -27.26 -28.82
CA GLU A 90 -15.61 -28.33 -28.89
C GLU A 90 -14.44 -27.97 -29.83
N GLN A 91 -14.73 -27.36 -30.99
CA GLN A 91 -13.69 -26.84 -31.89
C GLN A 91 -12.83 -25.75 -31.24
N GLY A 92 -13.45 -24.85 -30.46
CA GLY A 92 -12.72 -23.85 -29.69
C GLY A 92 -11.80 -24.48 -28.65
N ARG A 93 -12.28 -25.50 -27.93
CA ARG A 93 -11.52 -26.27 -26.95
C ARG A 93 -10.33 -27.00 -27.59
N GLU A 94 -10.55 -27.66 -28.73
CA GLU A 94 -9.48 -28.33 -29.49
C GLU A 94 -8.41 -27.36 -30.00
N GLN A 95 -8.80 -26.11 -30.30
CA GLN A 95 -7.90 -25.02 -30.66
C GLN A 95 -7.23 -24.34 -29.45
N GLY A 96 -7.45 -24.83 -28.23
CA GLY A 96 -6.89 -24.27 -27.00
C GLY A 96 -7.47 -22.92 -26.59
N LYS A 97 -8.64 -22.53 -27.11
CA LYS A 97 -9.33 -21.31 -26.68
C LYS A 97 -9.94 -21.55 -25.30
N LEU A 98 -9.68 -20.61 -24.39
CA LEU A 98 -10.38 -20.57 -23.10
C LEU A 98 -11.89 -20.46 -23.35
N GLY A 99 -12.68 -21.20 -22.58
CA GLY A 99 -14.14 -21.06 -22.60
C GLY A 99 -14.54 -19.61 -22.24
N PRO A 100 -15.70 -19.13 -22.68
CA PRO A 100 -16.14 -17.75 -22.45
C PRO A 100 -16.10 -17.35 -20.96
N GLU A 101 -16.45 -18.28 -20.08
CA GLU A 101 -16.42 -18.11 -18.62
C GLU A 101 -14.99 -17.90 -18.05
N ALA A 102 -14.00 -18.63 -18.57
CA ALA A 102 -12.60 -18.43 -18.17
C ALA A 102 -12.05 -17.10 -18.67
N VAL A 103 -12.45 -16.67 -19.88
CA VAL A 103 -12.09 -15.34 -20.42
C VAL A 103 -12.73 -14.21 -19.60
N GLU A 104 -13.96 -14.40 -19.14
CA GLU A 104 -14.64 -13.43 -18.26
C GLU A 104 -13.98 -13.34 -16.89
N LEU A 105 -13.65 -14.49 -16.28
CA LEU A 105 -12.93 -14.54 -15.02
C LEU A 105 -11.54 -13.88 -15.12
N ASP A 106 -10.77 -14.16 -16.17
CA ASP A 106 -9.47 -13.52 -16.38
C ASP A 106 -9.62 -11.99 -16.49
N LYS A 107 -10.65 -11.51 -17.19
CA LYS A 107 -10.95 -10.07 -17.28
C LYS A 107 -11.33 -9.47 -15.94
N GLU A 108 -12.12 -10.17 -15.15
CA GLU A 108 -12.53 -9.74 -13.81
C GLU A 108 -11.33 -9.67 -12.86
N LEU A 109 -10.50 -10.71 -12.83
CA LEU A 109 -9.26 -10.75 -12.05
C LEU A 109 -8.28 -9.67 -12.47
N GLU A 110 -8.12 -9.43 -13.78
CA GLU A 110 -7.32 -8.32 -14.27
C GLU A 110 -7.87 -6.96 -13.85
N ALA A 111 -9.19 -6.80 -13.86
CA ALA A 111 -9.85 -5.56 -13.43
C ALA A 111 -9.67 -5.34 -11.92
N GLU A 112 -9.81 -6.38 -11.10
CA GLU A 112 -9.56 -6.35 -9.66
C GLU A 112 -8.11 -5.97 -9.35
N ARG A 113 -7.14 -6.64 -10.01
CA ARG A 113 -5.72 -6.31 -9.87
C ARG A 113 -5.43 -4.86 -10.27
N LYS A 114 -6.04 -4.35 -11.36
CA LYS A 114 -5.90 -2.95 -11.77
C LYS A 114 -6.50 -2.00 -10.74
N ALA A 115 -7.63 -2.35 -10.14
CA ALA A 115 -8.29 -1.55 -9.11
C ALA A 115 -7.47 -1.51 -7.80
N GLU A 116 -6.87 -2.63 -7.41
CA GLU A 116 -5.93 -2.70 -6.27
C GLU A 116 -4.69 -1.83 -6.52
N GLN A 117 -4.05 -1.99 -7.68
CA GLN A 117 -2.89 -1.17 -8.06
C GLN A 117 -3.21 0.33 -8.13
N ALA A 118 -4.44 0.68 -8.52
CA ALA A 118 -4.87 2.08 -8.54
C ALA A 118 -4.98 2.67 -7.12
N ARG A 119 -5.34 1.87 -6.11
CA ARG A 119 -5.44 2.29 -4.70
C ARG A 119 -4.07 2.35 -4.00
N SER A 120 -3.15 1.50 -4.43
CA SER A 120 -1.81 1.36 -3.84
C SER A 120 -0.71 1.75 -4.84
N PRO A 121 -0.57 3.06 -5.18
CA PRO A 121 0.39 3.49 -6.18
C PRO A 121 1.83 3.23 -5.74
N GLN A 122 2.67 2.84 -6.71
CA GLN A 122 4.11 2.68 -6.51
C GLN A 122 4.80 4.04 -6.43
N VAL A 123 5.61 4.26 -5.39
CA VAL A 123 6.30 5.54 -5.12
C VAL A 123 7.81 5.46 -5.26
N ALA A 124 8.35 4.25 -5.16
CA ALA A 124 9.71 3.87 -5.53
C ALA A 124 9.71 2.38 -5.93
N PRO A 125 10.72 1.86 -6.64
CA PRO A 125 10.76 0.45 -7.01
C PRO A 125 10.59 -0.47 -5.78
N GLY A 126 9.58 -1.34 -5.83
CA GLY A 126 9.20 -2.22 -4.73
C GLY A 126 8.53 -1.55 -3.52
N LEU A 127 8.21 -0.25 -3.57
CA LEU A 127 7.51 0.48 -2.51
C LEU A 127 6.18 1.04 -3.00
N HIS A 128 5.11 0.58 -2.39
CA HIS A 128 3.74 1.03 -2.63
C HIS A 128 3.19 1.73 -1.39
N LEU A 129 2.32 2.70 -1.61
CA LEU A 129 1.50 3.26 -0.53
C LEU A 129 0.41 2.25 -0.14
N PRO A 130 0.02 2.18 1.14
CA PRO A 130 -1.05 1.30 1.58
C PRO A 130 -2.41 1.78 1.09
N ASP A 131 -3.37 0.88 0.98
CA ASP A 131 -4.76 1.22 0.66
C ASP A 131 -5.53 1.80 1.86
N GLU A 132 -5.07 1.53 3.09
CA GLU A 132 -5.61 2.08 4.35
C GLU A 132 -5.46 3.61 4.45
N GLY A 133 -4.58 4.22 3.64
CA GLY A 133 -4.32 5.66 3.65
C GLY A 133 -3.24 6.08 4.66
N GLY A 134 -3.19 7.38 4.98
CA GLY A 134 -2.21 7.96 5.91
C GLY A 134 -1.33 9.04 5.29
N ILE A 135 -0.25 9.42 6.00
CA ILE A 135 0.77 10.34 5.51
C ILE A 135 2.14 9.68 5.62
N PHE A 136 2.84 9.58 4.50
CA PHE A 136 4.12 8.90 4.40
C PHE A 136 5.21 9.84 3.87
N LEU A 137 6.39 9.73 4.45
CA LEU A 137 7.61 10.35 3.95
C LEU A 137 8.42 9.29 3.22
N LEU A 138 8.67 9.49 1.94
CA LEU A 138 9.65 8.70 1.18
C LEU A 138 11.04 9.28 1.41
N ASP A 139 11.90 8.44 1.96
CA ASP A 139 13.27 8.75 2.28
C ASP A 139 14.24 7.89 1.46
N THR A 140 15.52 8.25 1.50
CA THR A 140 16.61 7.45 0.95
C THR A 140 17.72 7.39 2.00
N TYR A 141 17.75 6.28 2.75
CA TYR A 141 18.76 6.03 3.77
C TYR A 141 19.78 5.01 3.25
N GLN A 142 21.06 5.37 3.24
CA GLN A 142 22.14 4.51 2.73
C GLN A 142 21.87 3.98 1.30
N ASN A 143 21.37 4.84 0.41
CA ASN A 143 21.00 4.52 -0.98
C ASN A 143 19.82 3.53 -1.13
N LEU A 144 19.08 3.25 -0.06
CA LEU A 144 17.89 2.42 -0.11
C LEU A 144 16.65 3.31 0.12
N PRO A 145 15.66 3.26 -0.78
CA PRO A 145 14.42 3.98 -0.55
C PRO A 145 13.65 3.31 0.60
N GLU A 146 13.00 4.10 1.43
CA GLU A 146 12.14 3.60 2.50
C GLU A 146 10.97 4.55 2.76
N LEU A 147 9.84 4.00 3.18
CA LEU A 147 8.67 4.80 3.59
C LEU A 147 8.59 4.86 5.11
N SER A 148 8.41 6.07 5.63
CA SER A 148 8.15 6.32 7.05
C SER A 148 6.77 6.93 7.21
N GLU A 149 5.89 6.29 7.97
CA GLU A 149 4.58 6.85 8.30
C GLU A 149 4.75 8.00 9.30
N LEU A 150 4.20 9.17 8.96
CA LEU A 150 4.15 10.30 9.88
C LEU A 150 2.94 10.15 10.78
N GLN A 151 3.17 10.25 12.09
CA GLN A 151 2.11 10.23 13.08
C GLN A 151 1.61 11.65 13.32
N GLN A 152 0.30 11.79 13.55
CA GLN A 152 -0.28 13.08 13.87
C GLN A 152 0.14 13.52 15.29
N SER A 153 0.56 14.77 15.41
CA SER A 153 1.04 15.41 16.63
C SER A 153 0.44 16.81 16.75
N GLY A 154 0.05 17.24 17.97
CA GLY A 154 -0.60 18.54 18.17
C GLY A 154 -0.91 18.82 19.63
N THR A 155 -1.43 20.00 19.93
CA THR A 155 -1.55 20.51 21.31
C THR A 155 -2.64 19.83 22.13
N ASP A 156 -2.25 18.92 23.02
CA ASP A 156 -2.91 18.69 24.30
C ASP A 156 -2.80 19.99 25.13
N LEU A 157 -3.81 20.86 25.07
CA LEU A 157 -3.96 21.95 26.03
C LEU A 157 -4.09 21.30 27.42
N ASP A 158 -3.14 21.59 28.31
CA ASP A 158 -3.06 21.10 29.69
C ASP A 158 -4.44 20.74 30.30
N LYS A 159 -4.60 19.47 30.68
CA LYS A 159 -5.80 18.90 31.35
C LYS A 159 -6.13 19.56 32.70
N ASN A 160 -5.42 20.62 33.10
CA ASN A 160 -5.71 21.46 34.26
C ASN A 160 -6.55 22.72 33.95
N THR A 161 -6.86 23.00 32.67
CA THR A 161 -7.87 24.02 32.34
C THR A 161 -9.26 23.37 32.26
N LYS A 162 -9.71 22.80 33.39
CA LYS A 162 -10.98 22.05 33.55
C LYS A 162 -12.27 22.87 33.33
N SER A 163 -12.20 24.02 32.66
CA SER A 163 -13.34 24.93 32.55
C SER A 163 -13.51 25.62 31.20
N ASN A 164 -12.79 25.26 30.12
CA ASN A 164 -13.03 25.95 28.84
C ASN A 164 -13.05 25.11 27.55
N ILE A 165 -13.17 23.78 27.65
CA ILE A 165 -13.50 22.95 26.47
C ILE A 165 -14.99 22.59 26.53
N LEU A 166 -15.83 23.62 26.57
CA LEU A 166 -17.22 23.48 26.19
C LEU A 166 -17.36 24.01 24.77
N ARG A 167 -17.45 23.05 23.84
CA ARG A 167 -18.30 23.08 22.66
C ARG A 167 -18.12 24.28 21.72
N SER A 168 -17.71 23.98 20.49
CA SER A 168 -18.50 24.30 19.29
C SER A 168 -19.32 25.59 19.42
N THR A 169 -18.65 26.72 19.53
CA THR A 169 -19.27 28.01 19.29
C THR A 169 -18.22 28.89 18.65
N ILE A 170 -18.54 29.27 17.42
CA ILE A 170 -17.97 30.36 16.68
C ILE A 170 -17.96 31.58 17.61
N ASN A 171 -16.85 31.81 18.30
CA ASN A 171 -16.50 33.13 18.76
C ASN A 171 -15.20 33.48 18.05
N PRO A 172 -15.26 34.29 16.97
CA PRO A 172 -14.08 34.77 16.31
C PRO A 172 -13.48 35.81 17.26
N LEU A 173 -12.69 35.36 18.23
CA LEU A 173 -11.72 36.23 18.86
C LEU A 173 -10.71 36.57 17.77
N ALA A 174 -11.05 37.57 16.97
CA ALA A 174 -10.16 38.26 16.08
C ALA A 174 -8.90 38.62 16.87
N GLY A 175 -7.82 37.86 16.65
CA GLY A 175 -6.51 38.09 17.26
C GLY A 175 -5.98 37.01 18.21
N ALA A 176 -6.70 35.92 18.49
CA ALA A 176 -6.13 34.82 19.29
C ALA A 176 -5.08 34.03 18.48
N ARG A 177 -3.80 34.23 18.81
CA ARG A 177 -2.67 33.50 18.24
C ARG A 177 -2.70 32.03 18.66
N GLN A 178 -3.26 31.16 17.83
CA GLN A 178 -3.15 29.71 18.05
C GLN A 178 -1.75 29.24 17.66
N THR A 179 -1.05 28.61 18.60
CA THR A 179 0.33 28.14 18.43
C THR A 179 0.32 26.62 18.46
N ILE A 180 1.09 26.00 17.56
CA ILE A 180 1.30 24.55 17.56
C ILE A 180 2.51 24.29 18.44
N GLU A 181 2.32 23.56 19.53
CA GLU A 181 3.40 23.06 20.38
C GLU A 181 3.51 21.54 20.23
N LEU A 182 4.70 21.08 19.89
CA LEU A 182 5.04 19.68 19.76
C LEU A 182 6.09 19.32 20.82
N PRO A 183 5.95 18.16 21.48
CA PRO A 183 6.89 17.73 22.50
C PRO A 183 8.26 17.39 21.89
N GLY A 184 9.30 17.56 22.71
CA GLY A 184 10.68 17.27 22.35
C GLY A 184 11.30 18.29 21.40
N THR A 185 12.61 18.18 21.22
CA THR A 185 13.40 19.06 20.33
C THR A 185 13.51 18.53 18.90
N HIS A 186 13.13 17.27 18.67
CA HIS A 186 13.25 16.61 17.38
C HIS A 186 12.03 15.75 17.06
N ALA A 187 11.65 15.72 15.79
CA ALA A 187 10.70 14.76 15.26
C ALA A 187 11.27 13.35 15.32
N LYS A 188 10.38 12.37 15.49
CA LYS A 188 10.77 10.96 15.49
C LYS A 188 11.25 10.50 14.11
N ILE A 189 10.62 11.01 13.05
CA ILE A 189 10.97 10.73 11.66
C ILE A 189 11.87 11.85 11.14
N GLN A 190 13.00 11.47 10.56
CA GLN A 190 14.02 12.35 10.00
C GLN A 190 14.20 12.02 8.52
N ALA A 191 14.03 13.01 7.65
CA ALA A 191 14.38 12.90 6.24
C ALA A 191 15.89 13.02 6.07
N HIS A 192 16.49 12.08 5.33
CA HIS A 192 17.90 12.09 4.97
C HIS A 192 18.18 12.86 3.67
N THR A 193 17.14 13.33 2.99
CA THR A 193 17.19 14.22 1.83
C THR A 193 16.66 15.62 2.18
N THR A 194 17.22 16.64 1.52
CA THR A 194 16.76 18.03 1.66
C THR A 194 15.52 18.33 0.83
N VAL A 195 15.11 17.43 -0.07
CA VAL A 195 13.89 17.58 -0.89
C VAL A 195 12.97 16.37 -0.67
N PRO A 196 12.39 16.22 0.55
CA PRO A 196 11.56 15.07 0.87
C PRO A 196 10.29 15.01 0.01
N SER A 197 9.89 13.78 -0.35
CA SER A 197 8.62 13.50 -1.01
C SER A 197 7.63 13.00 0.03
N LEU A 198 6.55 13.75 0.27
CA LEU A 198 5.50 13.39 1.20
C LEU A 198 4.26 12.94 0.43
N TYR A 199 3.68 11.82 0.83
CA TYR A 199 2.48 11.24 0.22
C TYR A 199 1.34 11.31 1.22
N ILE A 200 0.21 11.87 0.79
CA ILE A 200 -0.93 12.15 1.66
C ILE A 200 -2.17 11.57 1.02
N ASN A 201 -2.89 10.70 1.73
CA ASN A 201 -4.19 10.24 1.27
C ASN A 201 -5.27 11.24 1.68
N ILE A 202 -5.97 11.82 0.70
CA ILE A 202 -6.97 12.87 0.93
C ILE A 202 -8.40 12.33 1.05
N ASP A 203 -8.62 11.07 0.65
CA ASP A 203 -9.93 10.44 0.58
C ASP A 203 -10.24 9.54 1.79
N ALA A 204 -9.23 9.16 2.58
CA ALA A 204 -9.37 8.32 3.76
C ALA A 204 -10.25 8.92 4.87
N ASP A 205 -10.51 10.23 4.83
CA ASP A 205 -11.46 10.92 5.73
C ASP A 205 -12.93 10.54 5.46
N GLN A 206 -13.26 9.99 4.29
CA GLN A 206 -14.66 9.67 3.95
C GLN A 206 -15.17 8.35 4.58
N GLY A 207 -14.27 7.49 5.07
CA GLY A 207 -14.59 6.18 5.63
C GLY A 207 -14.56 6.07 7.15
N GLY A 208 -14.15 7.12 7.88
CA GLY A 208 -14.03 7.08 9.34
C GLY A 208 -13.00 6.07 9.89
N GLN A 209 -12.09 5.58 9.04
CA GLN A 209 -11.11 4.54 9.38
C GLN A 209 -9.71 5.09 9.65
N ASN A 210 -9.46 6.37 9.41
CA ASN A 210 -8.26 7.06 9.90
C ASN A 210 -8.58 7.83 11.18
N PRO A 211 -8.04 7.43 12.36
CA PRO A 211 -8.10 8.26 13.56
C PRO A 211 -7.22 9.52 13.46
N GLY A 212 -6.33 9.58 12.46
CA GLY A 212 -5.29 10.61 12.34
C GLY A 212 -5.42 11.56 11.15
N ALA A 213 -6.36 11.33 10.23
CA ALA A 213 -6.75 12.31 9.21
C ALA A 213 -8.18 12.75 9.53
N SER A 214 -8.44 14.04 9.35
CA SER A 214 -9.52 14.82 9.95
C SER A 214 -10.82 14.07 10.32
N ALA A 215 -10.98 13.77 11.62
CA ALA A 215 -12.31 13.57 12.23
C ALA A 215 -13.03 14.93 12.40
N THR A 216 -13.10 15.74 11.34
CA THR A 216 -14.08 16.81 11.25
C THR A 216 -15.38 16.16 10.79
N VAL A 217 -16.20 15.74 11.76
CA VAL A 217 -17.64 15.68 11.56
C VAL A 217 -18.01 17.01 10.93
N GLN A 218 -18.40 17.03 9.66
CA GLN A 218 -18.82 18.25 8.96
C GLN A 218 -19.93 18.88 9.81
N ALA A 219 -19.54 19.87 10.62
CA ALA A 219 -20.48 20.67 11.35
C ALA A 219 -21.26 21.43 10.29
N LYS A 220 -22.58 21.32 10.32
CA LYS A 220 -23.49 22.00 9.40
C LYS A 220 -23.14 23.50 9.35
N GLY A 221 -22.41 23.93 8.31
CA GLY A 221 -21.91 25.30 8.16
C GLY A 221 -20.42 25.46 7.85
N GLU A 222 -19.62 24.38 7.81
CA GLU A 222 -18.21 24.48 7.43
C GLU A 222 -18.06 24.66 5.90
N PRO A 223 -17.20 25.60 5.43
CA PRO A 223 -16.95 25.78 4.01
C PRO A 223 -16.44 24.48 3.37
N PRO A 224 -16.73 24.25 2.08
CA PRO A 224 -16.28 23.04 1.38
C PRO A 224 -14.76 22.87 1.50
N PRO A 225 -14.25 21.63 1.56
CA PRO A 225 -12.81 21.37 1.62
C PRO A 225 -12.07 22.10 0.50
N LEU A 226 -10.89 22.63 0.81
CA LEU A 226 -10.03 23.24 -0.18
C LEU A 226 -9.64 22.21 -1.26
N ALA A 227 -9.32 22.71 -2.46
CA ALA A 227 -8.70 21.87 -3.48
C ALA A 227 -7.44 21.19 -2.91
N PRO A 228 -7.11 19.95 -3.31
CA PRO A 228 -5.96 19.22 -2.75
C PRO A 228 -4.64 19.99 -2.83
N THR A 229 -4.49 20.83 -3.86
CA THR A 229 -3.32 21.72 -4.08
C THR A 229 -3.16 22.80 -3.02
N ASP A 230 -4.25 23.18 -2.36
CA ASP A 230 -4.28 24.21 -1.32
C ASP A 230 -4.50 23.66 0.09
N ARG A 231 -4.97 22.41 0.20
CA ARG A 231 -5.33 21.76 1.47
C ARG A 231 -4.12 21.45 2.36
N PHE A 232 -2.96 21.09 1.80
CA PHE A 232 -1.79 20.72 2.59
C PHE A 232 -0.60 21.62 2.29
N LYS A 233 0.07 22.11 3.34
CA LYS A 233 1.28 22.93 3.25
C LYS A 233 2.37 22.38 4.16
N ILE A 234 3.63 22.61 3.79
CA ILE A 234 4.78 22.35 4.66
C ILE A 234 5.07 23.63 5.44
N ILE A 235 5.20 23.51 6.76
CA ILE A 235 5.55 24.62 7.67
C ILE A 235 6.88 24.34 8.36
N ARG A 236 7.71 25.38 8.52
CA ARG A 236 8.91 25.31 9.35
C ARG A 236 8.57 25.50 10.83
N ILE A 237 9.20 24.70 11.68
CA ILE A 237 9.00 24.68 13.13
C ILE A 237 10.28 25.14 13.84
N GLU A 238 10.12 25.95 14.89
CA GLU A 238 11.22 26.45 15.69
C GLU A 238 11.36 25.65 17.00
N VAL A 239 12.58 25.30 17.40
CA VAL A 239 12.82 24.70 18.70
C VAL A 239 13.01 25.81 19.75
N LYS A 240 12.13 25.87 20.75
CA LYS A 240 12.18 26.85 21.85
C LYS A 240 11.88 26.17 23.19
N GLY A 241 12.74 26.40 24.18
CA GLY A 241 12.52 25.90 25.54
C GLY A 241 12.37 24.38 25.64
N GLY A 242 13.07 23.62 24.79
CA GLY A 242 12.99 22.15 24.76
C GLY A 242 11.74 21.58 24.07
N LYS A 243 10.89 22.45 23.50
CA LYS A 243 9.74 22.09 22.69
C LYS A 243 9.92 22.59 21.26
N ARG A 244 9.11 22.05 20.36
CA ARG A 244 8.99 22.50 18.97
C ARG A 244 7.72 23.34 18.84
N VAL A 245 7.85 24.52 18.24
CA VAL A 245 6.81 25.55 18.23
C VAL A 245 6.67 26.12 16.82
N ALA A 246 5.49 25.98 16.23
CA ALA A 246 5.11 26.71 15.03
C ALA A 246 4.21 27.88 15.45
N GLY A 247 4.71 29.10 15.23
CA GLY A 247 4.05 30.31 15.70
C GLY A 247 2.73 30.58 14.98
N ALA A 248 1.89 31.38 15.63
CA ALA A 248 0.53 31.63 15.16
C ALA A 248 0.46 32.33 13.80
N VAL A 249 -0.51 31.90 13.01
CA VAL A 249 -0.97 32.59 11.80
C VAL A 249 -1.52 33.95 12.23
N LYS A 250 -0.88 35.03 11.77
CA LYS A 250 -1.47 36.37 11.91
C LYS A 250 -2.61 36.48 10.90
N ILE A 251 -3.84 36.29 11.36
CA ILE A 251 -5.04 36.70 10.64
C ILE A 251 -5.02 38.23 10.54
N ALA A 252 -4.52 38.75 9.43
CA ALA A 252 -4.60 40.17 9.15
C ALA A 252 -6.01 40.46 8.63
N VAL A 253 -6.85 41.09 9.45
CA VAL A 253 -8.22 41.55 9.12
C VAL A 253 -8.26 42.60 7.99
N THR A 254 -7.15 42.81 7.29
CA THR A 254 -6.93 43.96 6.41
C THR A 254 -6.40 43.55 5.04
N GLY A 255 -7.10 42.65 4.34
CA GLY A 255 -7.09 42.50 2.86
C GLY A 255 -5.75 42.34 2.12
N LYS A 256 -4.63 42.24 2.84
CA LYS A 256 -3.27 42.12 2.30
C LYS A 256 -2.62 40.94 3.01
N MET A 257 -2.78 39.78 2.39
CA MET A 257 -2.17 38.53 2.82
C MET A 257 -0.64 38.69 2.72
N LYS A 258 0.04 38.90 3.85
CA LYS A 258 1.48 38.59 3.92
C LYS A 258 1.57 37.09 4.08
N THR A 259 2.06 36.40 3.06
CA THR A 259 2.48 35.00 3.16
C THR A 259 3.39 34.86 4.37
N ASP A 260 2.99 34.02 5.33
CA ASP A 260 3.80 33.73 6.52
C ASP A 260 5.12 33.09 6.05
N GLU A 261 6.26 33.66 6.45
CA GLU A 261 7.61 33.19 6.10
C GLU A 261 7.88 31.73 6.52
N ARG A 262 6.98 31.13 7.30
CA ARG A 262 7.03 29.72 7.72
C ARG A 262 6.58 28.74 6.65
N PHE A 263 5.76 29.16 5.69
CA PHE A 263 5.30 28.26 4.63
C PHE A 263 6.42 27.98 3.66
N VAL A 264 6.71 26.70 3.46
CA VAL A 264 7.64 26.23 2.44
C VAL A 264 6.87 26.15 1.12
N ALA A 265 7.44 26.73 0.08
CA ALA A 265 6.96 26.55 -1.28
C ALA A 265 7.07 25.08 -1.69
N ALA A 266 5.97 24.50 -2.16
CA ALA A 266 5.88 23.10 -2.50
C ALA A 266 4.96 22.87 -3.70
N THR A 267 5.24 21.82 -4.46
CA THR A 267 4.38 21.32 -5.53
C THR A 267 3.51 20.18 -5.00
N VAL A 268 2.25 20.16 -5.43
CA VAL A 268 1.30 19.06 -5.18
C VAL A 268 1.01 18.35 -6.50
N THR A 269 1.24 17.05 -6.55
CA THR A 269 0.92 16.19 -7.70
C THR A 269 -0.16 15.19 -7.31
N ILE A 270 -1.27 15.18 -8.04
CA ILE A 270 -2.37 14.22 -7.82
C ILE A 270 -1.94 12.84 -8.33
N MET A 271 -2.25 11.81 -7.57
CA MET A 271 -1.97 10.41 -7.88
C MET A 271 -3.28 9.59 -7.86
N THR A 272 -3.20 8.32 -8.23
CA THR A 272 -4.33 7.39 -8.15
C THR A 272 -4.67 7.06 -6.69
N GLY A 273 -5.89 6.59 -6.43
CA GLY A 273 -6.27 6.10 -5.10
C GLY A 273 -6.45 7.18 -4.03
N GLY A 274 -6.72 8.43 -4.44
CA GLY A 274 -6.87 9.53 -3.49
C GLY A 274 -5.56 10.01 -2.89
N TRP A 275 -4.43 9.67 -3.50
CA TRP A 275 -3.11 10.10 -3.03
C TRP A 275 -2.69 11.41 -3.68
N VAL A 276 -1.97 12.24 -2.93
CA VAL A 276 -1.22 13.38 -3.45
C VAL A 276 0.24 13.31 -3.01
N LYS A 277 1.15 13.72 -3.89
CA LYS A 277 2.56 13.92 -3.58
C LYS A 277 2.83 15.41 -3.34
N LEU A 278 3.30 15.75 -2.14
CA LEU A 278 3.74 17.08 -1.72
C LEU A 278 5.28 17.10 -1.68
N THR A 279 5.90 18.03 -2.39
CA THR A 279 7.37 18.10 -2.48
C THR A 279 7.83 19.56 -2.42
N PRO A 280 8.79 19.93 -1.54
CA PRO A 280 9.38 21.25 -1.52
C PRO A 280 9.96 21.62 -2.89
N THR A 281 9.78 22.87 -3.33
CA THR A 281 10.36 23.35 -4.59
C THR A 281 11.84 23.71 -4.45
N GLU A 282 12.30 23.93 -3.22
CA GLU A 282 13.68 24.25 -2.88
C GLU A 282 14.21 23.29 -1.79
N PRO A 283 15.53 23.02 -1.77
CA PRO A 283 16.15 22.27 -0.68
C PRO A 283 15.84 22.88 0.69
N LEU A 284 15.24 22.07 1.56
CA LEU A 284 15.01 22.40 2.95
C LEU A 284 16.34 22.46 3.71
N ALA A 285 16.55 23.54 4.46
CA ALA A 285 17.64 23.60 5.43
C ALA A 285 17.38 22.64 6.58
N ALA A 286 18.44 22.08 7.17
CA ALA A 286 18.30 21.21 8.33
C ALA A 286 17.47 21.86 9.45
N GLY A 287 16.61 21.08 10.09
CA GLY A 287 15.68 21.57 11.10
C GLY A 287 14.35 20.82 11.14
N GLU A 288 13.38 21.41 11.83
CA GLU A 288 12.09 20.78 12.13
C GLU A 288 10.99 21.36 11.23
N TYR A 289 10.11 20.48 10.76
CA TYR A 289 9.04 20.80 9.83
C TYR A 289 7.77 20.01 10.17
N ALA A 290 6.65 20.42 9.61
CA ALA A 290 5.45 19.58 9.57
C ALA A 290 4.65 19.80 8.29
N VAL A 291 3.84 18.80 7.95
CA VAL A 291 2.68 18.98 7.08
C VAL A 291 1.53 19.47 7.92
N ALA A 292 0.90 20.55 7.48
CA ALA A 292 -0.29 21.09 8.11
C ALA A 292 -1.44 21.17 7.11
N GLU A 293 -2.63 20.84 7.58
CA GLU A 293 -3.86 20.99 6.83
C GLU A 293 -4.40 22.42 6.96
N MET A 294 -4.81 23.02 5.85
CA MET A 294 -5.39 24.35 5.77
C MET A 294 -6.91 24.27 5.99
N LEU A 295 -7.40 25.05 6.96
CA LEU A 295 -8.82 25.24 7.26
C LEU A 295 -9.31 26.52 6.57
N GLY A 296 -9.77 26.38 5.33
CA GLY A 296 -10.07 27.53 4.47
C GLY A 296 -8.81 28.31 4.10
N LYS A 297 -8.96 29.56 3.62
CA LYS A 297 -7.84 30.32 3.03
C LYS A 297 -6.75 30.75 4.02
N GLU A 298 -7.06 30.78 5.31
CA GLU A 298 -6.17 31.37 6.33
C GLU A 298 -6.05 30.53 7.61
N GLY A 299 -6.93 29.56 7.85
CA GLY A 299 -6.85 28.70 9.03
C GLY A 299 -5.85 27.55 8.82
N ILE A 300 -5.27 27.05 9.91
CA ILE A 300 -4.42 25.86 9.91
C ILE A 300 -4.93 24.92 11.00
N ASN A 301 -4.98 23.63 10.72
CA ASN A 301 -5.26 22.59 11.71
C ASN A 301 -4.08 22.50 12.71
N LEU A 302 -4.37 22.54 14.00
CA LEU A 302 -3.34 22.48 15.05
C LEU A 302 -2.76 21.07 15.24
N TYR A 303 -3.44 20.06 14.71
CA TYR A 303 -2.90 18.71 14.58
C TYR A 303 -2.17 18.61 13.24
N VAL A 304 -0.88 18.29 13.32
CA VAL A 304 0.05 18.31 12.19
C VAL A 304 0.86 17.02 12.15
N TRP A 305 1.58 16.78 11.06
CA TRP A 305 2.45 15.61 10.91
C TRP A 305 3.89 16.07 10.82
N ASP A 306 4.66 15.85 11.89
CA ASP A 306 5.99 16.40 12.05
C ASP A 306 7.10 15.49 11.51
N PHE A 307 8.12 16.13 10.93
CA PHE A 307 9.35 15.48 10.46
C PHE A 307 10.54 16.43 10.60
N GLY A 308 11.73 15.87 10.76
CA GLY A 308 12.97 16.62 10.71
C GLY A 308 13.64 16.47 9.36
N VAL A 309 14.51 17.42 8.99
CA VAL A 309 15.44 17.29 7.87
C VAL A 309 16.84 17.26 8.46
N ASN A 310 17.49 16.10 8.36
CA ASN A 310 18.84 15.89 8.83
C ASN A 310 19.50 14.73 8.06
N PRO A 311 20.32 15.04 7.03
CA PRO A 311 21.05 14.03 6.26
C PRO A 311 21.98 13.13 7.08
N ALA A 312 22.36 13.55 8.29
CA ALA A 312 23.22 12.80 9.20
C ALA A 312 22.46 12.12 10.36
N ALA A 313 21.13 12.09 10.30
CA ALA A 313 20.33 11.38 11.30
C ALA A 313 20.60 9.86 11.26
N PRO A 314 20.34 9.15 12.38
CA PRO A 314 20.23 7.71 12.37
C PRO A 314 19.01 7.25 11.56
N ALA A 315 19.01 5.97 11.17
CA ALA A 315 17.88 5.32 10.51
C ALA A 315 16.56 5.54 11.28
N ASN A 316 15.48 5.82 10.55
CA ASN A 316 14.15 5.88 11.12
C ASN A 316 13.72 4.49 11.63
N ALA A 317 12.96 4.48 12.74
CA ALA A 317 12.35 3.25 13.23
C ALA A 317 11.12 2.88 12.40
N SER A 318 10.83 1.57 12.28
CA SER A 318 9.60 1.04 11.66
C SER A 318 9.36 1.52 10.23
N THR A 319 10.39 1.55 9.39
CA THR A 319 10.26 1.91 7.97
C THR A 319 9.84 0.74 7.10
N TRP A 320 9.07 1.02 6.05
CA TRP A 320 8.78 0.03 5.02
C TRP A 320 9.89 0.04 4.00
N LYS A 321 10.40 -1.16 3.72
CA LYS A 321 11.49 -1.42 2.78
C LYS A 321 10.89 -1.93 1.46
N PRO A 322 11.60 -1.78 0.33
CA PRO A 322 11.18 -2.36 -0.94
C PRO A 322 10.93 -3.86 -0.83
N ASP A 323 9.90 -4.36 -1.51
CA ASP A 323 9.74 -5.80 -1.71
C ASP A 323 11.03 -6.36 -2.36
N PRO A 324 11.69 -7.36 -1.74
CA PRO A 324 12.92 -7.93 -2.25
C PRO A 324 12.85 -8.44 -3.70
N LYS A 325 11.66 -8.78 -4.21
CA LYS A 325 11.46 -9.23 -5.60
C LYS A 325 11.49 -8.09 -6.62
N GLU A 326 11.26 -6.85 -6.17
CA GLU A 326 11.17 -5.64 -7.01
C GLU A 326 12.19 -4.56 -6.61
N ALA A 327 13.04 -4.85 -5.63
CA ALA A 327 14.11 -3.96 -5.20
C ALA A 327 15.13 -3.74 -6.33
N PRO A 328 15.69 -2.53 -6.48
CA PRO A 328 16.74 -2.28 -7.44
C PRO A 328 17.97 -3.16 -7.14
N PRO A 329 18.69 -3.66 -8.17
CA PRO A 329 19.87 -4.48 -7.96
C PRO A 329 20.91 -3.70 -7.14
N LYS A 330 21.48 -4.34 -6.11
CA LYS A 330 22.56 -3.75 -5.32
C LYS A 330 23.77 -3.53 -6.23
N THR A 331 24.18 -2.28 -6.42
CA THR A 331 25.20 -1.89 -7.41
C THR A 331 26.64 -2.23 -7.03
N ASP A 332 26.88 -2.92 -5.91
CA ASP A 332 28.23 -3.25 -5.44
C ASP A 332 28.43 -4.78 -5.32
N GLN A 333 28.40 -5.46 -6.47
CA GLN A 333 29.12 -6.72 -6.60
C GLN A 333 30.09 -6.58 -7.78
N PRO A 334 31.42 -6.56 -7.54
CA PRO A 334 32.36 -6.61 -8.64
C PRO A 334 32.12 -7.93 -9.38
N THR A 335 31.98 -7.83 -10.71
CA THR A 335 31.82 -8.95 -11.62
C THR A 335 33.05 -9.84 -11.52
N ASP A 336 33.02 -10.80 -10.59
CA ASP A 336 34.12 -11.73 -10.41
C ASP A 336 34.06 -12.77 -11.55
N LEU A 337 34.80 -12.45 -12.61
CA LEU A 337 35.54 -13.34 -13.51
C LEU A 337 35.23 -14.85 -13.39
N GLU A 338 34.04 -15.30 -13.79
CA GLU A 338 33.86 -16.70 -14.18
C GLU A 338 34.38 -16.91 -15.60
N LYS A 339 35.68 -17.21 -15.61
CA LYS A 339 36.40 -18.13 -16.48
C LYS A 339 35.88 -18.24 -17.92
N ARG A 340 36.64 -17.62 -18.82
CA ARG A 340 36.88 -18.16 -20.16
C ARG A 340 37.33 -19.61 -20.04
N GLU A 341 36.44 -20.55 -20.32
CA GLU A 341 36.88 -21.84 -20.87
C GLU A 341 36.99 -21.70 -22.39
N LYS A 342 38.24 -21.79 -22.84
CA LYS A 342 38.66 -22.20 -24.19
C LYS A 342 40.01 -22.92 -24.04
N PRO A 343 40.38 -23.84 -24.95
CA PRO A 343 39.80 -24.07 -26.28
C PRO A 343 39.05 -25.38 -26.45
#